data_AF-A0A7Y2PHY4-F1
#
_entry.id   AF-A0A7Y2PHY4-F1
#
_cell.length_a   1.000
_cell.length_b   1.000
_cell.length_c   1.000
_cell.angle_alpha   90.00
_cell.angle_beta   90.00
_cell.angle_gamma   90.00
#
_symmetry.space_group_name_H-M   'P 1'
#
loop_
_entity.id
_entity.type
_entity.pdbx_description
1 polymer ?
#
loop_
_entity_poly.entity_id
_entity_poly.type
_entity_poly.pdbx_seq_one_letter_code
_entity_poly.pdbx_strand_id
1 'polypeptide(L)'
;MSNLTPEQIALSASWNAVYEGAGQALGWVDKTRVTAPKLDRDAADLKLGLYQARNMARNLGRVATTPMTTGFFGLSQAGKSYLISALAAGANGALETQFGQQRMDFIENINPSGGGTEATGLVTRFSRLAKPSEDDNFPVELKLFREIELAKIFANTWFKDFDQEKVSFVIDDSVVRQALQPFEGRELGPLQPGVSAEDVVSLMDYLNQSFEQSLKVLPHHYWPKVIDLAPRLNPQERGELFSILWGKQDGLTQVYQQLGAALNRLGMPDTVFAPLSVLAERVGDEFSRRNSIMNVDILERYGSATDVPVSVRPMVEGVLHNPGPISLVQL
;
A
#
# COMPACT_ATOMS: atom_id res chain seq x y z
N MET A 1 15.10 -23.39 2.75
CA MET A 1 14.34 -23.85 3.94
C MET A 1 13.80 -22.61 4.65
N SER A 2 12.59 -22.68 5.22
CA SER A 2 12.01 -21.56 5.97
C SER A 2 12.80 -21.31 7.25
N ASN A 3 13.21 -20.07 7.53
CA ASN A 3 13.91 -19.69 8.76
C ASN A 3 12.95 -19.44 9.94
N LEU A 4 11.69 -19.88 9.82
CA LEU A 4 10.67 -19.69 10.85
C LEU A 4 10.82 -20.74 11.95
N THR A 5 10.67 -20.31 13.21
CA THR A 5 10.62 -21.24 14.34
C THR A 5 9.31 -22.05 14.33
N PRO A 6 9.26 -23.23 14.99
CA PRO A 6 8.02 -24.00 15.14
C PRO A 6 6.87 -23.16 15.73
N GLU A 7 7.16 -22.26 16.67
CA GLU A 7 6.18 -21.36 17.28
C GLU A 7 5.64 -20.34 16.27
N GLN A 8 6.50 -19.79 15.40
CA GLN A 8 6.05 -18.87 14.35
C GLN A 8 5.15 -19.58 13.33
N ILE A 9 5.47 -20.82 12.98
CA ILE A 9 4.65 -21.65 12.08
C ILE A 9 3.28 -21.92 12.73
N ALA A 10 3.26 -22.35 13.99
CA ALA A 10 2.02 -22.63 14.72
C ALA A 10 1.16 -21.37 14.90
N LEU A 11 1.78 -20.22 15.20
CA LEU A 11 1.09 -18.94 15.34
C LEU A 11 0.50 -18.46 14.01
N SER A 12 1.27 -18.55 12.92
CA SER A 12 0.78 -18.22 11.57
C SER A 12 -0.40 -19.12 11.16
N ALA A 13 -0.30 -20.43 11.42
CA ALA A 13 -1.40 -21.37 11.16
C ALA A 13 -2.66 -21.04 11.97
N SER A 14 -2.50 -20.64 13.23
CA SER A 14 -3.62 -20.24 14.10
C SER A 14 -4.33 -18.98 13.57
N TRP A 15 -3.57 -17.97 13.13
CA TRP A 15 -4.16 -16.78 12.50
C TRP A 15 -4.85 -17.10 11.18
N ASN A 16 -4.27 -17.98 10.36
CA ASN A 16 -4.91 -18.44 9.12
C ASN A 16 -6.24 -19.17 9.42
N ALA A 17 -6.31 -19.97 10.48
CA ALA A 17 -7.55 -20.63 10.89
C ALA A 17 -8.65 -19.60 11.28
N VAL A 18 -8.28 -18.52 11.99
CA VAL A 18 -9.22 -17.42 12.28
C VAL A 18 -9.68 -16.71 11.02
N TYR A 19 -8.75 -16.43 10.09
CA TYR A 19 -9.07 -15.80 8.82
C TYR A 19 -10.07 -16.64 8.02
N GLU A 20 -9.76 -17.92 7.79
CA GLU A 20 -10.63 -18.85 7.05
C GLU A 20 -11.98 -19.05 7.75
N GLY A 21 -11.98 -19.27 9.07
CA GLY A 21 -13.20 -19.46 9.84
C GLY A 21 -14.14 -18.25 9.78
N ALA A 22 -13.60 -17.04 9.86
CA ALA A 22 -14.39 -15.82 9.69
C ALA A 22 -14.91 -15.66 8.25
N GLY A 23 -14.16 -16.12 7.24
CA GLY A 23 -14.61 -16.16 5.84
C GLY A 23 -15.78 -17.12 5.63
N GLN A 24 -15.70 -18.30 6.23
CA GLN A 24 -16.80 -19.28 6.23
C GLN A 24 -18.04 -18.73 6.93
N ALA A 25 -17.85 -18.03 8.06
CA ALA A 25 -18.95 -17.36 8.77
C ALA A 25 -19.62 -16.28 7.91
N LEU A 26 -18.85 -15.44 7.19
CA LEU A 26 -19.40 -14.46 6.25
C LEU A 26 -20.28 -15.14 5.19
N GLY A 27 -19.77 -16.21 4.56
CA GLY A 27 -20.54 -16.98 3.58
C GLY A 27 -21.79 -17.66 4.17
N TRP A 28 -21.75 -18.07 5.43
CA TRP A 28 -22.91 -18.60 6.14
C TRP A 28 -23.95 -17.50 6.43
N VAL A 29 -23.52 -16.31 6.86
CA VAL A 29 -24.42 -15.17 7.07
C VAL A 29 -25.14 -14.79 5.79
N ASP A 30 -24.41 -14.65 4.68
CA ASP A 30 -24.98 -14.27 3.38
C ASP A 30 -26.02 -15.29 2.88
N LYS A 31 -25.80 -16.59 3.12
CA LYS A 31 -26.76 -17.65 2.75
C LYS A 31 -27.98 -17.70 3.67
N THR A 32 -27.75 -17.61 4.98
CA THR A 32 -28.79 -17.91 5.98
C THR A 32 -29.74 -16.73 6.19
N ARG A 33 -29.25 -15.49 6.07
CA ARG A 33 -30.05 -14.27 6.27
C ARG A 33 -31.31 -14.22 5.41
N VAL A 34 -31.25 -14.78 4.20
CA VAL A 34 -32.39 -14.85 3.25
C VAL A 34 -33.61 -15.56 3.85
N THR A 35 -33.39 -16.53 4.74
CA THR A 35 -34.46 -17.37 5.33
C THR A 35 -34.66 -17.12 6.83
N ALA A 36 -33.85 -16.29 7.45
CA ALA A 36 -33.84 -16.07 8.89
C ALA A 36 -33.98 -14.58 9.23
N PRO A 37 -35.22 -14.05 9.40
CA PRO A 37 -35.45 -12.61 9.61
C PRO A 37 -34.76 -12.00 10.83
N LYS A 38 -34.46 -12.81 11.86
CA LYS A 38 -33.66 -12.35 13.00
C LYS A 38 -32.21 -12.08 12.60
N LEU A 39 -31.59 -13.03 11.90
CA LEU A 39 -30.22 -12.90 11.43
C LEU A 39 -30.10 -11.77 10.41
N ASP A 40 -31.09 -11.60 9.52
CA ASP A 40 -31.05 -10.54 8.50
C ASP A 40 -30.96 -9.14 9.10
N ARG A 41 -31.64 -8.90 10.23
CA ARG A 41 -31.58 -7.63 10.96
C ARG A 41 -30.18 -7.33 11.51
N ASP A 42 -29.47 -8.36 11.95
CA ASP A 42 -28.15 -8.23 12.61
C ASP A 42 -26.98 -8.49 11.63
N ALA A 43 -27.28 -8.85 10.38
CA ALA A 43 -26.29 -9.33 9.42
C ALA A 43 -25.21 -8.28 9.13
N ALA A 44 -25.57 -7.00 9.05
CA ALA A 44 -24.61 -5.92 8.76
C ALA A 44 -23.54 -5.81 9.85
N ASP A 45 -23.96 -5.72 11.12
CA ASP A 45 -23.05 -5.60 12.27
C ASP A 45 -22.20 -6.87 12.45
N LEU A 46 -22.80 -8.05 12.25
CA LEU A 46 -22.08 -9.31 12.30
C LEU A 46 -21.02 -9.41 11.20
N LYS A 47 -21.36 -9.04 9.96
CA LYS A 47 -20.39 -9.01 8.84
C LYS A 47 -19.27 -8.03 9.12
N LEU A 48 -19.56 -6.86 9.66
CA LEU A 48 -18.55 -5.87 10.03
C LEU A 48 -17.53 -6.46 11.03
N GLY A 49 -17.99 -7.07 12.11
CA GLY A 49 -17.11 -7.71 13.08
C GLY A 49 -16.27 -8.84 12.48
N LEU A 50 -16.85 -9.63 11.55
CA LEU A 50 -16.12 -10.68 10.83
C LEU A 50 -15.05 -10.11 9.89
N TYR A 51 -15.33 -9.01 9.18
CA TYR A 51 -14.33 -8.32 8.35
C TYR A 51 -13.19 -7.77 9.20
N GLN A 52 -13.48 -7.19 10.37
CA GLN A 52 -12.46 -6.72 11.31
C GLN A 52 -11.60 -7.88 11.84
N ALA A 53 -12.22 -9.01 12.19
CA ALA A 53 -11.50 -10.21 12.61
C ALA A 53 -10.58 -10.74 11.50
N ARG A 54 -11.04 -10.76 10.24
CA ARG A 54 -10.23 -11.15 9.08
C ARG A 54 -9.07 -10.19 8.85
N ASN A 55 -9.29 -8.89 8.95
CA ASN A 55 -8.22 -7.89 8.85
C ASN A 55 -7.15 -8.10 9.93
N MET A 56 -7.56 -8.30 11.18
CA MET A 56 -6.65 -8.57 12.29
C MET A 56 -5.86 -9.86 12.05
N ALA A 57 -6.54 -10.95 11.70
CA ALA A 57 -5.92 -12.24 11.44
C ALA A 57 -4.93 -12.19 10.27
N ARG A 58 -5.30 -11.54 9.15
CA ARG A 58 -4.40 -11.31 8.00
C ARG A 58 -3.13 -10.57 8.42
N ASN A 59 -3.28 -9.48 9.17
CA ASN A 59 -2.16 -8.65 9.59
C ASN A 59 -1.24 -9.38 10.57
N LEU A 60 -1.80 -10.02 11.60
CA LEU A 60 -1.03 -10.74 12.61
C LEU A 60 -0.41 -12.03 12.04
N GLY A 61 -1.10 -12.74 11.16
CA GLY A 61 -0.58 -13.90 10.45
C GLY A 61 0.63 -13.56 9.58
N ARG A 62 0.57 -12.43 8.87
CA ARG A 62 1.71 -11.90 8.09
C ARG A 62 2.88 -11.50 9.00
N VAL A 63 2.62 -10.72 10.05
CA VAL A 63 3.68 -10.22 10.95
C VAL A 63 4.36 -11.36 11.71
N ALA A 64 3.62 -12.40 12.11
CA ALA A 64 4.17 -13.57 12.81
C ALA A 64 5.30 -14.26 12.04
N THR A 65 5.29 -14.19 10.70
CA THR A 65 6.29 -14.78 9.82
C THR A 65 7.38 -13.80 9.37
N THR A 66 7.34 -12.55 9.83
CA THR A 66 8.38 -11.58 9.49
C THR A 66 9.54 -11.60 10.50
N PRO A 67 10.79 -11.39 10.05
CA PRO A 67 11.91 -11.23 10.97
C PRO A 67 11.71 -10.03 11.89
N MET A 68 12.14 -10.16 13.15
CA MET A 68 12.22 -9.05 14.10
C MET A 68 12.99 -7.89 13.46
N THR A 69 12.44 -6.68 13.59
CA THR A 69 12.95 -5.50 12.90
C THR A 69 13.11 -4.35 13.90
N THR A 70 14.26 -3.68 13.85
CA THR A 70 14.52 -2.45 14.59
C THR A 70 14.42 -1.28 13.64
N GLY A 71 13.55 -0.32 13.94
CA GLY A 71 13.40 0.92 13.17
C GLY A 71 14.20 2.07 13.78
N PHE A 72 14.88 2.84 12.94
CA PHE A 72 15.60 4.04 13.35
C PHE A 72 14.85 5.29 12.92
N PHE A 73 14.42 6.10 13.89
CA PHE A 73 13.70 7.35 13.67
C PHE A 73 14.40 8.50 14.40
N GLY A 74 14.40 9.69 13.81
CA GLY A 74 15.00 10.88 14.42
C GLY A 74 15.52 11.89 13.40
N LEU A 75 15.84 13.10 13.88
CA LEU A 75 16.24 14.23 13.03
C LEU A 75 17.65 14.08 12.45
N SER A 76 18.58 13.46 13.19
CA SER A 76 19.97 13.31 12.73
C SER A 76 20.10 12.20 11.69
N GLN A 77 20.13 12.57 10.40
CA GLN A 77 20.38 11.62 9.30
C GLN A 77 21.74 10.92 9.47
N ALA A 78 22.80 11.68 9.76
CA ALA A 78 24.13 11.12 9.97
C ALA A 78 24.17 10.11 11.14
N GLY A 79 23.47 10.40 12.24
CA GLY A 79 23.37 9.49 13.38
C GLY A 79 22.63 8.19 13.05
N LYS A 80 21.54 8.28 12.26
CA LYS A 80 20.81 7.10 11.76
C LYS A 80 21.70 6.25 10.85
N SER A 81 22.36 6.87 9.87
CA SER A 81 23.27 6.15 8.97
C SER A 81 24.42 5.48 9.72
N TYR A 82 25.00 6.15 10.72
CA TYR A 82 26.04 5.56 11.57
C TYR A 82 25.54 4.32 12.32
N LEU A 83 24.36 4.39 12.97
CA LEU A 83 23.78 3.26 13.68
C LEU A 83 23.45 2.09 12.75
N ILE A 84 22.92 2.38 11.56
CA ILE A 84 22.64 1.37 10.53
C ILE A 84 23.94 0.68 10.12
N SER A 85 24.98 1.44 9.77
CA SER A 85 26.28 0.87 9.39
C SER A 85 26.89 0.05 10.52
N ALA A 86 26.86 0.53 11.77
CA ALA A 86 27.39 -0.20 12.91
C ALA A 86 26.70 -1.57 13.16
N LEU A 87 25.43 -1.70 12.81
CA LEU A 87 24.64 -2.93 13.04
C LEU A 87 24.56 -3.83 11.81
N ALA A 88 24.53 -3.26 10.61
CA ALA A 88 24.24 -3.98 9.37
C ALA A 88 25.47 -4.21 8.49
N ALA A 89 26.52 -3.38 8.60
CA ALA A 89 27.68 -3.45 7.71
C ALA A 89 28.39 -4.80 7.74
N GLY A 90 29.04 -5.12 6.62
CA GLY A 90 29.88 -6.29 6.48
C GLY A 90 31.10 -6.26 7.41
N ALA A 91 31.87 -7.35 7.43
CA ALA A 91 33.10 -7.44 8.20
C ALA A 91 34.17 -6.40 7.77
N ASN A 92 34.05 -5.87 6.56
CA ASN A 92 34.85 -4.78 6.01
C ASN A 92 34.35 -3.38 6.38
N GLY A 93 33.27 -3.28 7.17
CA GLY A 93 32.68 -2.00 7.60
C GLY A 93 31.80 -1.31 6.54
N ALA A 94 31.64 -1.90 5.36
CA ALA A 94 30.84 -1.35 4.27
C ALA A 94 29.41 -1.93 4.26
N LEU A 95 28.43 -1.12 3.82
CA LEU A 95 27.03 -1.54 3.76
C LEU A 95 26.69 -1.97 2.33
N GLU A 96 27.32 -3.05 1.91
CA GLU A 96 27.28 -3.51 0.53
C GLU A 96 26.18 -4.54 0.28
N THR A 97 25.56 -4.45 -0.90
CA THR A 97 24.56 -5.41 -1.38
C THR A 97 24.89 -5.79 -2.82
N GLN A 98 24.72 -7.08 -3.14
CA GLN A 98 24.86 -7.58 -4.50
C GLN A 98 23.53 -7.40 -5.25
N PHE A 99 23.52 -6.52 -6.26
CA PHE A 99 22.40 -6.29 -7.17
C PHE A 99 22.71 -6.92 -8.53
N GLY A 100 22.24 -8.15 -8.73
CA GLY A 100 22.56 -8.92 -9.94
C GLY A 100 24.07 -9.13 -10.02
N GLN A 101 24.71 -8.59 -11.05
CA GLN A 101 26.16 -8.67 -11.24
C GLN A 101 26.94 -7.50 -10.60
N GLN A 102 26.26 -6.48 -10.06
CA GLN A 102 26.91 -5.29 -9.50
C GLN A 102 26.88 -5.31 -7.97
N ARG A 103 28.03 -5.07 -7.34
CA ARG A 103 28.14 -4.86 -5.89
C ARG A 103 28.08 -3.35 -5.62
N MET A 104 27.15 -2.92 -4.79
CA MET A 104 26.91 -1.51 -4.50
C MET A 104 27.01 -1.28 -2.99
N ASP A 105 27.73 -0.24 -2.57
CA ASP A 105 27.64 0.29 -1.23
C ASP A 105 26.44 1.24 -1.11
N PHE A 106 25.58 1.00 -0.11
CA PHE A 106 24.37 1.79 0.06
C PHE A 106 24.66 3.26 0.34
N ILE A 107 25.66 3.56 1.16
CA ILE A 107 26.01 4.94 1.51
C ILE A 107 26.70 5.59 0.32
N GLU A 108 27.70 4.97 -0.29
CA GLU A 108 28.46 5.63 -1.35
C GLU A 108 27.67 5.74 -2.67
N ASN A 109 26.96 4.68 -3.06
CA ASN A 109 26.39 4.57 -4.40
C ASN A 109 24.89 4.85 -4.45
N ILE A 110 24.12 4.50 -3.42
CA ILE A 110 22.65 4.61 -3.45
C ILE A 110 22.16 5.90 -2.74
N ASN A 111 22.61 6.14 -1.50
CA ASN A 111 22.16 7.25 -0.66
C ASN A 111 23.32 7.94 0.08
N PRO A 112 24.09 8.80 -0.59
CA PRO A 112 25.27 9.46 -0.03
C PRO A 112 24.89 10.60 0.91
N SER A 113 25.70 10.77 1.94
CA SER A 113 25.64 11.96 2.79
C SER A 113 26.16 13.18 2.01
N GLY A 114 25.34 14.24 1.86
CA GLY A 114 25.83 15.55 1.39
C GLY A 114 25.09 16.27 0.27
N GLY A 115 23.79 15.98 0.02
CA GLY A 115 23.01 16.61 -1.06
C GLY A 115 22.14 17.82 -0.68
N GLY A 116 22.05 18.20 0.60
CA GLY A 116 21.25 19.36 1.05
C GLY A 116 19.72 19.16 1.10
N THR A 117 19.18 18.12 0.47
CA THR A 117 17.76 17.71 0.54
C THR A 117 17.59 16.44 1.38
N GLU A 118 16.42 16.28 2.02
CA GLU A 118 16.07 15.09 2.80
C GLU A 118 16.16 13.83 1.92
N ALA A 119 17.18 13.00 2.15
CA ALA A 119 17.62 11.98 1.19
C ALA A 119 16.84 10.66 1.25
N THR A 120 15.59 10.65 1.71
CA THR A 120 14.80 9.40 1.75
C THR A 120 13.32 9.66 1.50
N GLY A 121 12.90 9.54 0.24
CA GLY A 121 11.49 9.33 -0.13
C GLY A 121 10.98 7.91 0.17
N LEU A 122 11.87 6.99 0.58
CA LEU A 122 11.57 5.58 0.76
C LEU A 122 12.06 5.03 2.10
N VAL A 123 11.34 4.03 2.60
CA VAL A 123 11.78 3.21 3.74
C VAL A 123 12.65 2.07 3.23
N THR A 124 13.93 2.08 3.59
CA THR A 124 14.87 1.01 3.21
C THR A 124 15.01 -0.02 4.34
N ARG A 125 14.91 -1.30 4.00
CA ARG A 125 15.12 -2.41 4.94
C ARG A 125 16.39 -3.17 4.58
N PHE A 126 17.32 -3.25 5.52
CA PHE A 126 18.50 -4.12 5.42
C PHE A 126 18.22 -5.46 6.09
N SER A 127 18.58 -6.56 5.42
CA SER A 127 18.38 -7.91 5.94
C SER A 127 19.49 -8.84 5.47
N ARG A 128 20.10 -9.56 6.41
CA ARG A 128 21.03 -10.67 6.11
C ARG A 128 20.32 -11.89 5.51
N LEU A 129 18.99 -11.91 5.57
CA LEU A 129 18.14 -12.99 5.08
C LEU A 129 17.44 -12.63 3.75
N ALA A 130 17.77 -11.48 3.16
CA ALA A 130 17.25 -11.11 1.85
C ALA A 130 17.63 -12.17 0.82
N LYS A 131 16.66 -12.56 -0.02
CA LYS A 131 16.91 -13.48 -1.14
C LYS A 131 17.19 -12.65 -2.38
N PRO A 132 18.09 -13.09 -3.26
CA PRO A 132 18.26 -12.45 -4.55
C PRO A 132 16.98 -12.57 -5.37
N SER A 133 16.80 -11.62 -6.30
CA SER A 133 15.77 -11.73 -7.35
C SER A 133 15.96 -13.01 -8.16
N GLU A 134 14.88 -13.54 -8.73
CA GLU A 134 14.94 -14.66 -9.68
C GLU A 134 15.53 -14.24 -11.04
N ASP A 135 15.65 -12.93 -11.29
CA ASP A 135 16.22 -12.35 -12.50
C ASP A 135 17.25 -11.26 -12.16
N ASP A 136 18.51 -11.51 -12.50
CA ASP A 136 19.64 -10.61 -12.26
C ASP A 136 19.49 -9.24 -12.94
N ASN A 137 18.65 -9.13 -13.99
CA ASN A 137 18.38 -7.85 -14.65
C ASN A 137 17.41 -6.97 -13.86
N PHE A 138 16.67 -7.56 -12.91
CA PHE A 138 15.72 -6.87 -12.03
C PHE A 138 16.08 -7.15 -10.55
N PRO A 139 17.23 -6.67 -10.06
CA PRO A 139 17.73 -7.07 -8.76
C PRO A 139 17.14 -6.27 -7.58
N VAL A 140 16.37 -5.21 -7.84
CA VAL A 140 15.84 -4.32 -6.80
C VAL A 140 14.43 -4.74 -6.42
N GLU A 141 14.23 -5.27 -5.20
CA GLU A 141 12.90 -5.58 -4.66
C GLU A 141 12.24 -4.31 -4.09
N LEU A 142 11.06 -3.95 -4.60
CA LEU A 142 10.24 -2.84 -4.12
C LEU A 142 8.89 -3.37 -3.61
N LYS A 143 8.46 -2.88 -2.44
CA LYS A 143 7.11 -3.12 -1.93
C LYS A 143 6.22 -1.97 -2.33
N LEU A 144 5.10 -2.26 -2.99
CA LEU A 144 4.15 -1.26 -3.42
C LEU A 144 3.03 -1.09 -2.39
N PHE A 145 2.42 0.08 -2.38
CA PHE A 145 1.16 0.29 -1.68
C PHE A 145 0.03 -0.45 -2.40
N ARG A 146 -0.88 -1.02 -1.62
CA ARG A 146 -2.16 -1.49 -2.15
C ARG A 146 -3.08 -0.31 -2.44
N GLU A 147 -4.03 -0.50 -3.35
CA GLU A 147 -4.94 0.59 -3.75
C GLU A 147 -5.70 1.19 -2.56
N ILE A 148 -6.11 0.39 -1.58
CA ILE A 148 -6.78 0.91 -0.38
C ILE A 148 -5.84 1.75 0.52
N GLU A 149 -4.53 1.48 0.49
CA GLU A 149 -3.55 2.25 1.25
C GLU A 149 -3.36 3.63 0.62
N LEU A 150 -3.47 3.74 -0.71
CA LEU A 150 -3.54 5.02 -1.40
C LEU A 150 -4.74 5.85 -0.92
N ALA A 151 -5.92 5.24 -0.79
CA ALA A 151 -7.10 5.94 -0.26
C ALA A 151 -6.87 6.46 1.18
N LYS A 152 -6.19 5.69 2.03
CA LYS A 152 -5.80 6.12 3.38
C LYS A 152 -4.82 7.31 3.35
N ILE A 153 -3.85 7.29 2.44
CA ILE A 153 -2.89 8.37 2.25
C ILE A 153 -3.61 9.64 1.83
N PHE A 154 -4.43 9.61 0.78
CA PHE A 154 -5.13 10.81 0.29
C PHE A 154 -6.11 11.39 1.31
N ALA A 155 -6.85 10.54 2.02
CA ALA A 155 -7.71 10.99 3.10
C ALA A 155 -6.90 11.61 4.24
N ASN A 156 -5.75 11.02 4.62
CA ASN A 156 -4.86 11.60 5.63
C ASN A 156 -4.33 12.96 5.19
N THR A 157 -3.83 13.08 3.96
CA THR A 157 -3.35 14.34 3.37
C THR A 157 -4.43 15.42 3.43
N TRP A 158 -5.68 15.10 3.06
CA TRP A 158 -6.77 16.06 3.21
C TRP A 158 -6.93 16.55 4.65
N PHE A 159 -7.01 15.66 5.63
CA PHE A 159 -7.27 16.07 7.01
C PHE A 159 -6.06 16.64 7.77
N LYS A 160 -4.83 16.39 7.32
CA LYS A 160 -3.60 16.79 8.02
C LYS A 160 -2.83 17.91 7.33
N ASP A 161 -2.84 17.95 5.99
CA ASP A 161 -1.99 18.87 5.23
C ASP A 161 -2.77 20.05 4.66
N PHE A 162 -4.09 19.91 4.44
CA PHE A 162 -4.93 21.04 4.03
C PHE A 162 -5.35 21.88 5.25
N ASP A 163 -5.35 23.19 5.04
CA ASP A 163 -5.86 24.15 6.02
C ASP A 163 -7.40 24.07 6.10
N GLN A 164 -7.88 23.25 7.03
CA GLN A 164 -9.31 22.99 7.26
C GLN A 164 -10.12 24.25 7.64
N GLU A 165 -9.48 25.33 8.07
CA GLU A 165 -10.15 26.61 8.32
C GLU A 165 -10.41 27.39 7.04
N LYS A 166 -9.62 27.15 5.98
CA LYS A 166 -9.74 27.82 4.68
C LYS A 166 -10.56 27.05 3.66
N VAL A 167 -10.73 25.74 3.84
CA VAL A 167 -11.57 24.92 2.97
C VAL A 167 -12.98 24.77 3.56
N SER A 168 -14.01 24.93 2.71
CA SER A 168 -15.42 24.94 3.14
C SER A 168 -16.14 23.61 2.92
N PHE A 169 -15.41 22.50 2.75
CA PHE A 169 -16.01 21.21 2.43
C PHE A 169 -16.45 20.46 3.70
N VAL A 170 -17.75 20.21 3.81
CA VAL A 170 -18.35 19.42 4.88
C VAL A 170 -19.06 18.22 4.27
N ILE A 171 -18.83 17.04 4.85
CA ILE A 171 -19.55 15.83 4.44
C ILE A 171 -20.89 15.81 5.18
N ASP A 172 -21.98 16.02 4.43
CA ASP A 172 -23.35 15.89 4.89
C ASP A 172 -24.10 14.78 4.11
N ASP A 173 -25.37 14.54 4.47
CA ASP A 173 -26.20 13.54 3.81
C ASP A 173 -26.41 13.78 2.31
N SER A 174 -26.36 15.04 1.86
CA SER A 174 -26.48 15.40 0.45
C SER A 174 -25.23 14.97 -0.32
N VAL A 175 -24.05 15.27 0.23
CA VAL A 175 -22.75 14.86 -0.33
C VAL A 175 -22.64 13.34 -0.39
N VAL A 176 -23.06 12.64 0.67
CA VAL A 176 -23.08 11.17 0.71
C VAL A 176 -23.99 10.61 -0.38
N ARG A 177 -25.23 11.12 -0.49
CA ARG A 177 -26.18 10.68 -1.51
C ARG A 177 -25.64 10.89 -2.92
N GLN A 178 -25.08 12.07 -3.20
CA GLN A 178 -24.50 12.38 -4.51
C GLN A 178 -23.31 11.49 -4.86
N ALA A 179 -22.50 11.09 -3.88
CA ALA A 179 -21.37 10.19 -4.10
C ALA A 179 -21.80 8.75 -4.41
N LEU A 180 -22.92 8.31 -3.84
CA LEU A 180 -23.44 6.95 -4.04
C LEU A 180 -24.32 6.82 -5.29
N GLN A 181 -25.04 7.88 -5.66
CA GLN A 181 -26.03 7.88 -6.74
C GLN A 181 -25.54 7.28 -8.06
N PRO A 182 -24.31 7.56 -8.56
CA PRO A 182 -23.84 7.00 -9.82
C PRO A 182 -23.68 5.47 -9.82
N PHE A 183 -23.61 4.85 -8.63
CA PHE A 183 -23.30 3.45 -8.44
C PHE A 183 -24.49 2.62 -7.94
N GLU A 184 -25.68 3.22 -7.80
CA GLU A 184 -26.89 2.52 -7.38
C GLU A 184 -27.20 1.33 -8.31
N GLY A 185 -27.46 0.15 -7.74
CA GLY A 185 -27.76 -1.07 -8.49
C GLY A 185 -26.52 -1.86 -8.93
N ARG A 186 -25.30 -1.37 -8.67
CA ARG A 186 -24.05 -2.06 -8.99
C ARG A 186 -23.61 -3.09 -7.94
N GLU A 187 -24.34 -3.20 -6.82
CA GLU A 187 -24.01 -4.12 -5.70
C GLU A 187 -23.90 -5.60 -6.13
N LEU A 188 -24.58 -5.98 -7.22
CA LEU A 188 -24.59 -7.33 -7.78
C LEU A 188 -23.65 -7.52 -8.99
N GLY A 189 -22.86 -6.51 -9.35
CA GLY A 189 -21.88 -6.59 -10.43
C GLY A 189 -20.76 -7.61 -10.14
N PRO A 190 -19.87 -7.94 -11.08
CA PRO A 190 -18.71 -8.81 -10.80
C PRO A 190 -17.73 -8.14 -9.85
N LEU A 191 -17.03 -8.93 -9.02
CA LEU A 191 -15.92 -8.43 -8.21
C LEU A 191 -14.80 -7.94 -9.13
N GLN A 192 -14.17 -6.83 -8.75
CA GLN A 192 -13.01 -6.24 -9.40
C GLN A 192 -11.79 -6.38 -8.49
N PRO A 193 -10.57 -6.56 -9.06
CA PRO A 193 -9.36 -6.62 -8.26
C PRO A 193 -9.04 -5.27 -7.60
N GLY A 194 -8.16 -5.29 -6.60
CA GLY A 194 -7.57 -4.11 -5.95
C GLY A 194 -8.16 -3.74 -4.59
N VAL A 195 -9.48 -3.81 -4.42
CA VAL A 195 -10.16 -3.43 -3.16
C VAL A 195 -11.20 -4.48 -2.79
N SER A 196 -11.06 -5.09 -1.62
CA SER A 196 -12.09 -5.98 -1.04
C SER A 196 -12.98 -5.28 -0.01
N ALA A 197 -14.06 -5.93 0.41
CA ALA A 197 -14.90 -5.45 1.51
C ALA A 197 -14.09 -5.30 2.82
N GLU A 198 -13.14 -6.20 3.07
CA GLU A 198 -12.26 -6.10 4.25
C GLU A 198 -11.36 -4.88 4.16
N ASP A 199 -10.87 -4.56 2.97
CA ASP A 199 -10.06 -3.37 2.75
C ASP A 199 -10.87 -2.09 2.98
N VAL A 200 -12.12 -2.02 2.53
CA VAL A 200 -13.04 -0.90 2.85
C VAL A 200 -13.24 -0.77 4.36
N VAL A 201 -13.49 -1.86 5.07
CA VAL A 201 -13.61 -1.84 6.55
C VAL A 201 -12.31 -1.35 7.19
N SER A 202 -11.15 -1.74 6.66
CA SER A 202 -9.85 -1.25 7.15
C SER A 202 -9.66 0.26 6.91
N LEU A 203 -10.17 0.80 5.80
CA LEU A 203 -10.19 2.24 5.54
C LEU A 203 -11.14 2.95 6.52
N MET A 204 -12.35 2.42 6.70
CA MET A 204 -13.34 2.92 7.66
C MET A 204 -12.77 3.02 9.07
N ASP A 205 -12.20 1.93 9.60
CA ASP A 205 -11.65 1.86 10.96
C ASP A 205 -10.51 2.89 11.14
N TYR A 206 -9.61 2.97 10.15
CA TYR A 206 -8.49 3.93 10.18
C TYR A 206 -8.98 5.39 10.24
N LEU A 207 -9.96 5.73 9.41
CA LEU A 207 -10.50 7.08 9.33
C LEU A 207 -11.35 7.44 10.55
N ASN A 208 -12.17 6.53 11.05
CA ASN A 208 -12.95 6.75 12.26
C ASN A 208 -12.04 6.94 13.48
N GLN A 209 -10.95 6.17 13.59
CA GLN A 209 -9.97 6.34 14.67
C GLN A 209 -9.27 7.72 14.62
N SER A 210 -9.03 8.24 13.42
CA SER A 210 -8.19 9.44 13.23
C SER A 210 -9.00 10.74 13.10
N PHE A 211 -10.24 10.67 12.60
CA PHE A 211 -11.02 11.81 12.12
C PHE A 211 -12.54 11.70 12.42
N GLU A 212 -12.91 10.99 13.49
CA GLU A 212 -14.30 10.69 13.87
C GLU A 212 -15.27 11.87 13.72
N GLN A 213 -14.90 13.03 14.24
CA GLN A 213 -15.78 14.22 14.27
C GLN A 213 -16.11 14.74 12.87
N SER A 214 -15.14 14.72 11.96
CA SER A 214 -15.31 15.17 10.57
C SER A 214 -16.10 14.18 9.72
N LEU A 215 -16.20 12.92 10.16
CA LEU A 215 -16.75 11.80 9.39
C LEU A 215 -18.03 11.20 10.00
N LYS A 216 -18.61 11.83 11.03
CA LYS A 216 -19.74 11.31 11.83
C LYS A 216 -20.97 10.86 11.04
N VAL A 217 -21.18 11.36 9.82
CA VAL A 217 -22.33 10.98 8.96
C VAL A 217 -22.08 9.69 8.17
N LEU A 218 -20.82 9.33 7.94
CA LEU A 218 -20.44 8.20 7.09
C LEU A 218 -20.87 6.82 7.65
N PRO A 219 -20.76 6.53 8.96
CA PRO A 219 -21.12 5.23 9.54
C PRO A 219 -22.54 4.76 9.23
N HIS A 220 -23.51 5.67 9.12
CA HIS A 220 -24.91 5.30 8.98
C HIS A 220 -25.37 5.13 7.53
N HIS A 221 -24.78 5.90 6.60
CA HIS A 221 -25.31 6.01 5.23
C HIS A 221 -24.30 5.67 4.14
N TYR A 222 -23.01 5.91 4.38
CA TYR A 222 -21.96 5.72 3.39
C TYR A 222 -21.31 4.34 3.52
N TRP A 223 -20.72 4.04 4.68
CA TRP A 223 -19.94 2.81 4.86
C TRP A 223 -20.73 1.51 4.61
N PRO A 224 -21.99 1.36 5.09
CA PRO A 224 -22.77 0.15 4.82
C PRO A 224 -22.96 -0.11 3.31
N LYS A 225 -23.07 0.95 2.50
CA LYS A 225 -23.20 0.86 1.03
C LYS A 225 -21.85 0.62 0.36
N VAL A 226 -20.81 1.34 0.78
CA VAL A 226 -19.48 1.31 0.16
C VAL A 226 -18.77 -0.03 0.38
N ILE A 227 -19.00 -0.70 1.51
CA ILE A 227 -18.46 -2.04 1.80
C ILE A 227 -18.91 -3.05 0.72
N ASP A 228 -20.15 -2.96 0.27
CA ASP A 228 -20.69 -3.85 -0.77
C ASP A 228 -20.39 -3.34 -2.20
N LEU A 229 -20.34 -2.01 -2.40
CA LEU A 229 -20.15 -1.38 -3.72
C LEU A 229 -18.70 -1.36 -4.19
N ALA A 230 -17.76 -0.85 -3.39
CA ALA A 230 -16.38 -0.59 -3.83
C ALA A 230 -15.68 -1.82 -4.43
N PRO A 231 -15.88 -3.06 -3.91
CA PRO A 231 -15.30 -4.26 -4.52
C PRO A 231 -15.83 -4.60 -5.93
N ARG A 232 -16.90 -3.94 -6.38
CA ARG A 232 -17.51 -4.13 -7.71
C ARG A 232 -17.14 -3.04 -8.72
N LEU A 233 -16.39 -2.04 -8.28
CA LEU A 233 -16.03 -0.85 -9.06
C LEU A 233 -14.58 -0.96 -9.53
N ASN A 234 -14.28 -0.42 -10.72
CA ASN A 234 -12.90 -0.31 -11.20
C ASN A 234 -12.16 0.86 -10.50
N PRO A 235 -10.83 1.02 -10.66
CA PRO A 235 -10.08 2.09 -9.99
C PRO A 235 -10.62 3.51 -10.25
N GLN A 236 -11.21 3.76 -11.43
CA GLN A 236 -11.73 5.09 -11.77
C GLN A 236 -13.00 5.39 -11.00
N GLU A 237 -13.94 4.44 -11.04
CA GLU A 237 -15.18 4.48 -10.27
C GLU A 237 -14.89 4.54 -8.75
N ARG A 238 -13.88 3.81 -8.25
CA ARG A 238 -13.47 3.88 -6.83
C ARG A 238 -12.91 5.24 -6.45
N GLY A 239 -12.14 5.87 -7.32
CA GLY A 239 -11.66 7.24 -7.11
C GLY A 239 -12.81 8.23 -6.94
N GLU A 240 -13.83 8.13 -7.78
CA GLU A 240 -15.04 8.95 -7.66
C GLU A 240 -15.80 8.66 -6.36
N LEU A 241 -16.00 7.38 -6.03
CA LEU A 241 -16.70 6.95 -4.82
C LEU A 241 -16.00 7.45 -3.55
N PHE A 242 -14.68 7.33 -3.47
CA PHE A 242 -13.87 7.74 -2.32
C PHE A 242 -13.55 9.24 -2.30
N SER A 243 -13.86 9.99 -3.35
CA SER A 243 -13.52 11.41 -3.48
C SER A 243 -13.98 12.28 -2.30
N ILE A 244 -15.09 11.90 -1.66
CA ILE A 244 -15.59 12.63 -0.48
C ILE A 244 -14.63 12.58 0.71
N LEU A 245 -13.76 11.55 0.78
CA LEU A 245 -12.80 11.35 1.88
C LEU A 245 -11.61 12.30 1.79
N TRP A 246 -11.40 12.94 0.64
CA TRP A 246 -10.37 13.94 0.42
C TRP A 246 -10.95 15.23 -0.18
N GLY A 247 -12.14 15.62 0.28
CA GLY A 247 -12.69 16.94 -0.03
C GLY A 247 -13.17 17.15 -1.45
N LYS A 248 -13.45 16.08 -2.20
CA LYS A 248 -13.72 16.08 -3.65
C LYS A 248 -12.67 16.87 -4.46
N GLN A 249 -11.40 16.82 -4.02
CA GLN A 249 -10.31 17.47 -4.75
C GLN A 249 -9.97 16.65 -6.01
N ASP A 250 -10.27 17.23 -7.19
CA ASP A 250 -10.08 16.56 -8.48
C ASP A 250 -8.64 16.08 -8.69
N GLY A 251 -7.65 16.88 -8.26
CA GLY A 251 -6.24 16.51 -8.36
C GLY A 251 -5.91 15.22 -7.59
N LEU A 252 -6.38 15.09 -6.35
CA LEU A 252 -6.16 13.89 -5.54
C LEU A 252 -6.89 12.68 -6.13
N THR A 253 -8.12 12.88 -6.61
CA THR A 253 -8.88 11.84 -7.30
C THR A 253 -8.15 11.33 -8.54
N GLN A 254 -7.64 12.23 -9.39
CA GLN A 254 -6.91 11.86 -10.60
C GLN A 254 -5.62 11.09 -10.28
N VAL A 255 -4.88 11.48 -9.25
CA VAL A 255 -3.67 10.77 -8.82
C VAL A 255 -4.04 9.36 -8.32
N TYR A 256 -5.05 9.23 -7.46
CA TYR A 256 -5.55 7.92 -7.00
C TYR A 256 -5.90 7.00 -8.19
N GLN A 257 -6.68 7.53 -9.13
CA GLN A 257 -7.13 6.85 -10.33
C GLN A 257 -5.97 6.38 -11.21
N GLN A 258 -4.95 7.22 -11.39
CA GLN A 258 -3.76 6.90 -12.18
C GLN A 258 -2.89 5.82 -11.52
N LEU A 259 -2.67 5.91 -10.20
CA LEU A 259 -1.92 4.93 -9.42
C LEU A 259 -2.66 3.59 -9.35
N GLY A 260 -3.97 3.60 -9.09
CA GLY A 260 -4.81 2.39 -9.11
C GLY A 260 -4.83 1.72 -10.49
N ALA A 261 -4.87 2.50 -11.58
CA ALA A 261 -4.72 1.96 -12.92
C ALA A 261 -3.33 1.36 -13.18
N ALA A 262 -2.26 1.95 -12.62
CA ALA A 262 -0.90 1.39 -12.72
C ALA A 262 -0.79 0.05 -11.98
N LEU A 263 -1.30 -0.04 -10.74
CA LEU A 263 -1.37 -1.29 -9.99
C LEU A 263 -2.18 -2.35 -10.75
N ASN A 264 -3.33 -1.98 -11.32
CA ASN A 264 -4.16 -2.90 -12.08
C ASN A 264 -3.44 -3.44 -13.33
N ARG A 265 -2.70 -2.59 -14.06
CA ARG A 265 -1.90 -3.03 -15.23
C ARG A 265 -0.82 -4.04 -14.86
N LEU A 266 -0.26 -3.93 -13.65
CA LEU A 266 0.76 -4.85 -13.14
C LEU A 266 0.16 -6.12 -12.48
N GLY A 267 -1.18 -6.23 -12.40
CA GLY A 267 -1.85 -7.38 -11.79
C GLY A 267 -2.02 -7.28 -10.26
N MET A 268 -2.08 -6.06 -9.72
CA MET A 268 -2.18 -5.78 -8.27
C MET A 268 -1.08 -6.41 -7.39
N PRO A 269 0.21 -6.26 -7.74
CA PRO A 269 1.29 -6.84 -6.96
C PRO A 269 1.54 -6.05 -5.67
N ASP A 270 1.82 -6.77 -4.58
CA ASP A 270 2.40 -6.16 -3.36
C ASP A 270 3.92 -5.95 -3.52
N THR A 271 4.54 -6.56 -4.54
CA THR A 271 6.00 -6.54 -4.74
C THR A 271 6.35 -6.52 -6.22
N VAL A 272 7.29 -5.67 -6.60
CA VAL A 272 7.87 -5.65 -7.94
C VAL A 272 9.39 -5.73 -7.86
N PHE A 273 9.99 -6.28 -8.90
CA PHE A 273 11.43 -6.31 -9.10
C PHE A 273 11.80 -5.34 -10.21
N ALA A 274 12.69 -4.40 -9.90
CA ALA A 274 13.09 -3.31 -10.79
C ALA A 274 14.58 -3.41 -11.16
N PRO A 275 14.99 -2.84 -12.30
CA PRO A 275 16.40 -2.74 -12.67
C PRO A 275 17.15 -1.82 -11.71
N LEU A 276 18.46 -2.03 -11.58
CA LEU A 276 19.32 -1.22 -10.70
C LEU A 276 19.28 0.29 -11.05
N SER A 277 18.95 0.64 -12.30
CA SER A 277 18.82 2.01 -12.78
C SER A 277 17.79 2.86 -12.03
N VAL A 278 16.82 2.25 -11.33
CA VAL A 278 15.89 3.01 -10.45
C VAL A 278 16.57 3.55 -9.20
N LEU A 279 17.72 3.00 -8.81
CA LEU A 279 18.51 3.48 -7.68
C LEU A 279 19.71 4.29 -8.16
N ALA A 280 20.46 3.73 -9.12
CA ALA A 280 21.66 4.33 -9.69
C ALA A 280 21.94 3.76 -11.09
N GLU A 281 22.34 4.63 -12.00
CA GLU A 281 22.70 4.29 -13.38
C GLU A 281 24.21 4.48 -13.57
N ARG A 282 24.89 3.50 -14.16
CA ARG A 282 26.31 3.60 -14.42
C ARG A 282 26.57 4.53 -15.61
N VAL A 283 27.34 5.59 -15.39
CA VAL A 283 27.75 6.58 -16.41
C VAL A 283 29.28 6.64 -16.40
N GLY A 284 29.90 5.89 -17.31
CA GLY A 284 31.35 5.69 -17.31
C GLY A 284 31.80 4.89 -16.07
N ASP A 285 32.69 5.49 -15.28
CA ASP A 285 33.21 4.90 -14.04
C ASP A 285 32.44 5.35 -12.79
N GLU A 286 31.45 6.24 -12.94
CA GLU A 286 30.64 6.76 -11.84
C GLU A 286 29.19 6.27 -11.90
N PHE A 287 28.47 6.43 -10.79
CA PHE A 287 27.04 6.16 -10.69
C PHE A 287 26.25 7.47 -10.62
N SER A 288 25.40 7.68 -11.62
CA SER A 288 24.42 8.76 -11.66
C SER A 288 23.16 8.37 -10.90
N ARG A 289 22.62 9.32 -10.12
CA ARG A 289 21.40 9.17 -9.33
C ARG A 289 20.26 10.08 -9.81
N ARG A 290 20.38 10.61 -11.04
CA ARG A 290 19.41 11.56 -11.61
C ARG A 290 17.98 11.01 -11.65
N ASN A 291 17.84 9.70 -11.84
CA ASN A 291 16.57 8.98 -11.91
C ASN A 291 16.42 8.02 -10.71
N SER A 292 16.96 8.41 -9.55
CA SER A 292 16.86 7.61 -8.34
C SER A 292 15.52 7.84 -7.65
N ILE A 293 14.78 6.77 -7.39
CA ILE A 293 13.56 6.80 -6.55
C ILE A 293 13.85 7.17 -5.08
N MET A 294 15.12 7.20 -4.69
CA MET A 294 15.53 7.68 -3.36
C MET A 294 15.39 9.21 -3.23
N ASN A 295 15.43 9.93 -4.35
CA ASN A 295 15.29 11.39 -4.37
C ASN A 295 13.83 11.81 -4.47
N VAL A 296 13.34 12.54 -3.47
CA VAL A 296 11.96 13.07 -3.39
C VAL A 296 11.63 14.03 -4.53
N ASP A 297 12.62 14.74 -5.09
CA ASP A 297 12.42 15.67 -6.22
C ASP A 297 11.85 14.96 -7.46
N ILE A 298 11.94 13.63 -7.52
CA ILE A 298 11.33 12.85 -8.59
C ILE A 298 9.81 13.03 -8.66
N LEU A 299 9.17 13.34 -7.51
CA LEU A 299 7.73 13.60 -7.43
C LEU A 299 7.31 14.83 -8.25
N GLU A 300 8.19 15.81 -8.45
CA GLU A 300 7.92 16.97 -9.31
C GLU A 300 7.71 16.60 -10.77
N ARG A 301 8.14 15.41 -11.19
CA ARG A 301 7.98 14.91 -12.56
C ARG A 301 6.60 14.30 -12.80
N TYR A 302 5.77 14.15 -11.78
CA TYR A 302 4.47 13.50 -11.89
C TYR A 302 3.56 14.17 -12.92
N GLY A 303 3.12 13.39 -13.91
CA GLY A 303 2.31 13.89 -15.04
C GLY A 303 3.07 14.76 -16.05
N SER A 304 4.39 14.90 -15.93
CA SER A 304 5.23 15.71 -16.80
C SER A 304 5.91 14.87 -17.89
N ALA A 305 6.37 15.52 -18.96
CA ALA A 305 7.10 14.86 -20.05
C ALA A 305 8.54 14.45 -19.69
N THR A 306 9.06 14.86 -18.53
CA THR A 306 10.42 14.53 -18.07
C THR A 306 10.46 13.27 -17.19
N ASP A 307 9.29 12.73 -16.86
CA ASP A 307 9.18 11.42 -16.23
C ASP A 307 9.52 10.32 -17.24
N VAL A 308 10.20 9.28 -16.74
CA VAL A 308 10.73 8.21 -17.58
C VAL A 308 10.07 6.89 -17.22
N PRO A 309 9.62 6.09 -18.20
CA PRO A 309 9.12 4.75 -17.90
C PRO A 309 10.29 3.83 -17.54
N VAL A 310 10.07 2.95 -16.58
CA VAL A 310 10.94 1.83 -16.26
C VAL A 310 10.17 0.53 -16.38
N SER A 311 10.86 -0.53 -16.76
CA SER A 311 10.27 -1.87 -16.79
C SER A 311 10.44 -2.53 -15.42
N VAL A 312 9.38 -3.13 -14.89
CA VAL A 312 9.41 -3.88 -13.64
C VAL A 312 8.74 -5.24 -13.80
N ARG A 313 9.18 -6.23 -13.04
CA ARG A 313 8.59 -7.57 -13.01
C ARG A 313 7.72 -7.71 -11.76
N PRO A 314 6.39 -7.84 -11.90
CA PRO A 314 5.52 -7.97 -10.74
C PRO A 314 5.55 -9.40 -10.18
N MET A 315 5.58 -9.50 -8.85
CA MET A 315 5.44 -10.76 -8.11
C MET A 315 3.99 -10.87 -7.64
N VAL A 316 3.23 -11.76 -8.26
CA VAL A 316 1.81 -11.99 -7.98
C VAL A 316 1.63 -13.46 -7.59
N GLU A 317 0.99 -13.71 -6.44
CA GLU A 317 0.77 -15.07 -5.91
C GLU A 317 2.04 -15.94 -5.82
N GLY A 318 3.21 -15.30 -5.60
CA GLY A 318 4.50 -15.98 -5.52
C GLY A 318 5.13 -16.36 -6.86
N VAL A 319 4.58 -15.86 -7.97
CA VAL A 319 5.10 -16.05 -9.33
C VAL A 319 5.62 -14.73 -9.87
N LEU A 320 6.85 -14.75 -10.41
CA LEU A 320 7.45 -13.59 -11.07
C LEU A 320 6.98 -13.47 -12.52
N HIS A 321 6.13 -12.49 -12.80
CA HIS A 321 5.55 -12.29 -14.13
C HIS A 321 6.50 -11.56 -15.11
N ASN A 322 6.07 -11.46 -16.36
CA ASN A 322 6.79 -10.76 -17.42
C ASN A 322 6.97 -9.27 -17.09
N PRO A 323 8.05 -8.63 -17.56
CA PRO A 323 8.26 -7.21 -17.35
C PRO A 323 7.14 -6.36 -17.96
N GLY A 324 6.67 -5.36 -17.20
CA GLY A 324 5.69 -4.36 -17.61
C GLY A 324 6.18 -2.94 -17.34
N PRO A 325 5.79 -1.94 -18.17
CA PRO A 325 6.21 -0.57 -17.96
C PRO A 325 5.42 0.10 -16.82
N ILE A 326 6.12 0.90 -16.03
CA ILE A 326 5.54 1.82 -15.04
C ILE A 326 6.32 3.13 -15.09
N SER A 327 5.64 4.23 -14.79
CA SER A 327 6.31 5.52 -14.60
C SER A 327 7.25 5.44 -13.39
N LEU A 328 8.44 6.02 -13.50
CA LEU A 328 9.41 6.00 -12.41
C LEU A 328 8.92 6.75 -11.18
N VAL A 329 8.16 7.84 -11.36
CA VAL A 329 7.55 8.57 -10.24
C VAL A 329 6.38 7.82 -9.58
N GLN A 330 5.81 6.82 -10.26
CA GLN A 330 4.72 5.99 -9.73
C GLN A 330 5.23 4.80 -8.89
N LEU A 331 6.53 4.51 -8.93
CA LEU A 331 7.20 3.49 -8.12
C LEU A 331 7.55 4.02 -6.73
#